data_AF-A0A2N1F7G4-F1
#
_entry.id   AF-A0A2N1F7G4-F1
#
_cell.length_a   1.000
_cell.length_b   1.000
_cell.length_c   1.000
_cell.angle_alpha   90.00
_cell.angle_beta   90.00
_cell.angle_gamma   90.00
#
_symmetry.space_group_name_H-M   'P 1'
#
loop_
_entity.id
_entity.type
_entity.pdbx_description
1 polymer ?
#
loop_
_entity_poly.entity_id
_entity_poly.type
_entity_poly.pdbx_seq_one_letter_code
_entity_poly.pdbx_strand_id
1 'polypeptide(L)'
;MCAISFYSYQFLDERSEAYSVALNSHKAAKKERTKINKEIIKNSEGTELYNQFQTQNKKTNLLWSHFLKVKNNDQFFGFKTLKIFSKEFGVFFGFFMYALFNLYRTFRYERFNIGIKIYHSFIISVCVFYFFWIFQQFQDFSKPIYFLMTIAAAYFVFLAMHLLFKNKKTKEERLRANLMEVAKFTFKNTKPEKREEMLDLIKEIAANK
;
A
#
# COMPACT_ATOMS: atom_id res chain seq x y z
N MET A 1 -0.07 -5.74 -12.76
CA MET A 1 -0.56 -4.88 -11.66
C MET A 1 0.56 -4.09 -10.98
N CYS A 2 1.60 -4.70 -10.41
CA CYS A 2 2.63 -3.95 -9.67
C CYS A 2 3.33 -2.86 -10.48
N ALA A 3 3.66 -3.12 -11.76
CA ALA A 3 4.23 -2.08 -12.64
C ALA A 3 3.24 -0.93 -12.92
N ILE A 4 1.94 -1.21 -13.07
CA ILE A 4 0.92 -0.19 -13.32
C ILE A 4 0.73 0.69 -12.09
N SER A 5 0.66 0.10 -10.89
CA SER A 5 0.65 0.85 -9.63
C SER A 5 1.95 1.61 -9.38
N PHE A 6 3.08 1.11 -9.87
CA PHE A 6 4.36 1.79 -9.79
C PHE A 6 4.44 3.01 -10.72
N TYR A 7 3.86 2.95 -11.93
CA TYR A 7 3.92 4.07 -12.87
C TYR A 7 2.74 5.05 -12.75
N SER A 8 1.68 4.69 -12.02
CA SER A 8 0.48 5.53 -11.89
C SER A 8 0.79 6.93 -11.31
N TYR A 9 1.79 7.06 -10.43
CA TYR A 9 2.19 8.36 -9.90
C TYR A 9 2.75 9.31 -10.97
N GLN A 10 3.22 8.80 -12.12
CA GLN A 10 3.75 9.66 -13.19
C GLN A 10 2.66 10.51 -13.85
N PHE A 11 1.41 10.05 -13.81
CA PHE A 11 0.25 10.81 -14.29
C PHE A 11 -0.24 11.85 -13.29
N LEU A 12 0.35 11.91 -12.10
CA LEU A 12 0.08 12.99 -11.15
C LEU A 12 1.02 14.16 -11.42
N ASP A 13 0.44 15.35 -11.41
CA ASP A 13 1.21 16.58 -11.44
C ASP A 13 2.13 16.67 -10.22
N GLU A 14 3.32 17.23 -10.42
CA GLU A 14 4.27 17.41 -9.32
C GLU A 14 3.72 18.33 -8.23
N ARG A 15 2.90 19.31 -8.61
CA ARG A 15 2.33 20.34 -7.75
C ARG A 15 0.95 20.70 -8.25
N SER A 16 0.06 21.13 -7.35
CA SER A 16 -1.21 21.72 -7.76
C SER A 16 -0.99 22.98 -8.60
N GLU A 17 -1.96 23.29 -9.46
CA GLU A 17 -1.98 24.55 -10.22
C GLU A 17 -1.92 25.76 -9.27
N ALA A 18 -2.67 25.71 -8.17
CA ALA A 18 -2.67 26.74 -7.13
C ALA A 18 -1.27 27.00 -6.56
N TYR A 19 -0.47 25.95 -6.34
CA TYR A 19 0.92 26.09 -5.89
C TYR A 19 1.75 26.85 -6.92
N SER A 20 1.66 26.46 -8.19
CA SER A 20 2.41 27.08 -9.30
C SER A 20 2.04 28.56 -9.46
N VAL A 21 0.74 28.89 -9.42
CA VAL A 21 0.23 30.27 -9.51
C VAL A 21 0.71 31.11 -8.33
N ALA A 22 0.61 30.60 -7.10
CA ALA A 22 1.03 31.31 -5.90
C ALA A 22 2.55 31.57 -5.87
N LEU A 23 3.35 30.57 -6.28
CA LEU A 23 4.80 30.70 -6.36
C LEU A 23 5.22 31.74 -7.39
N ASN A 24 4.61 31.72 -8.58
CA ASN A 24 4.92 32.66 -9.65
C ASN A 24 4.52 34.08 -9.28
N SER A 25 3.35 34.26 -8.64
CA SER A 25 2.89 35.56 -8.14
C SER A 25 3.86 36.15 -7.11
N HIS A 26 4.32 35.34 -6.15
CA HIS A 26 5.32 35.76 -5.18
C HIS A 26 6.67 36.11 -5.85
N LYS A 27 7.14 35.30 -6.79
CA LYS A 27 8.39 35.57 -7.54
C LYS A 27 8.31 36.89 -8.31
N ALA A 28 7.18 37.16 -8.99
CA ALA A 28 6.95 38.40 -9.73
C ALA A 28 6.99 39.62 -8.79
N ALA A 29 6.26 39.57 -7.67
CA ALA A 29 6.26 40.66 -6.69
C ALA A 29 7.65 40.89 -6.06
N LYS A 30 8.37 39.80 -5.75
CA LYS A 30 9.76 39.89 -5.28
C LYS A 30 10.67 40.56 -6.30
N LYS A 31 10.52 40.25 -7.59
CA LYS A 31 11.30 40.88 -8.68
C LYS A 31 11.04 42.38 -8.75
N GLU A 32 9.78 42.81 -8.71
CA GLU A 32 9.42 44.23 -8.68
C GLU A 32 9.97 44.94 -7.44
N ARG A 33 9.86 44.31 -6.26
CA ARG A 33 10.48 44.85 -5.04
C ARG A 33 12.00 44.96 -5.17
N THR A 34 12.67 43.98 -5.79
CA THR A 34 14.14 43.99 -5.96
C THR A 34 14.61 45.06 -6.93
N LYS A 35 13.84 45.38 -7.99
CA LYS A 35 14.13 46.53 -8.86
C LYS A 35 14.20 47.84 -8.06
N ILE A 36 13.39 47.94 -7.02
CA ILE A 36 13.34 49.07 -6.10
C ILE A 36 14.41 48.84 -5.01
N ASN A 37 15.68 49.17 -5.29
CA ASN A 37 16.85 48.83 -4.45
C ASN A 37 16.67 49.30 -2.98
N LYS A 38 16.69 48.35 -2.03
CA LYS A 38 16.49 48.58 -0.59
C LYS A 38 17.47 49.60 0.01
N GLU A 39 18.69 49.65 -0.52
CA GLU A 39 19.76 50.50 0.01
C GLU A 39 19.59 51.97 -0.40
N ILE A 40 19.23 52.21 -1.67
CA ILE A 40 18.86 53.54 -2.18
C ILE A 40 17.58 54.03 -1.49
N ILE A 41 16.61 53.14 -1.29
CA ILE A 41 15.32 53.47 -0.69
C ILE A 41 15.43 53.86 0.79
N LYS A 42 16.32 53.21 1.56
CA LYS A 42 16.52 53.53 2.98
C LYS A 42 17.05 54.95 3.15
N ASN A 43 17.85 55.44 2.20
CA ASN A 43 18.33 56.82 2.19
C ASN A 43 17.29 57.82 1.65
N SER A 44 16.12 57.34 1.24
CA SER A 44 15.06 58.12 0.58
C SER A 44 13.76 58.17 1.41
N GLU A 45 13.81 57.99 2.73
CA GLU A 45 12.62 58.00 3.59
C GLU A 45 11.78 59.27 3.40
N GLY A 46 10.45 59.12 3.35
CA GLY A 46 9.51 60.22 3.10
C GLY A 46 9.27 60.56 1.62
N THR A 47 10.03 59.98 0.68
CA THR A 47 9.83 60.17 -0.77
C THR A 47 8.75 59.25 -1.35
N GLU A 48 8.26 59.58 -2.55
CA GLU A 48 7.35 58.71 -3.30
C GLU A 48 7.97 57.32 -3.58
N LEU A 49 9.27 57.26 -3.90
CA LEU A 49 10.01 56.02 -4.10
C LEU A 49 9.96 55.11 -2.86
N TYR A 50 10.12 55.69 -1.67
CA TYR A 50 9.99 54.96 -0.41
C TYR A 50 8.57 54.43 -0.20
N ASN A 51 7.54 55.21 -0.50
CA ASN A 51 6.14 54.79 -0.41
C ASN A 51 5.80 53.65 -1.39
N GLN A 52 6.32 53.72 -2.62
CA GLN A 52 6.20 52.66 -3.62
C GLN A 52 6.88 51.36 -3.15
N PHE A 53 8.08 51.44 -2.59
CA PHE A 53 8.76 50.28 -1.99
C PHE A 53 7.94 49.67 -0.86
N GLN A 54 7.45 50.47 0.08
CA GLN A 54 6.67 49.97 1.21
C GLN A 54 5.41 49.25 0.75
N THR A 55 4.72 49.80 -0.27
CA THR A 55 3.57 49.18 -0.91
C THR A 55 3.94 47.82 -1.54
N GLN A 56 5.03 47.76 -2.31
CA GLN A 56 5.48 46.50 -2.92
C GLN A 56 5.97 45.47 -1.89
N ASN A 57 6.59 45.93 -0.79
CA ASN A 57 7.03 45.07 0.30
C ASN A 57 5.83 44.42 1.01
N LYS A 58 4.80 45.22 1.33
CA LYS A 58 3.53 44.71 1.87
C LYS A 58 2.89 43.67 0.94
N LYS A 59 2.81 43.98 -0.37
CA LYS A 59 2.30 43.05 -1.39
C LYS A 59 3.10 41.75 -1.45
N THR A 60 4.43 41.84 -1.45
CA THR A 60 5.32 40.67 -1.51
C THR A 60 5.13 39.78 -0.28
N ASN A 61 5.05 40.37 0.92
CA ASN A 61 4.83 39.63 2.16
C ASN A 61 3.47 38.93 2.19
N LEU A 62 2.42 39.59 1.68
CA LEU A 62 1.08 38.99 1.57
C LEU A 62 1.07 37.80 0.59
N LEU A 63 1.72 37.94 -0.57
CA LEU A 63 1.85 36.84 -1.52
C LEU A 63 2.71 35.70 -0.99
N TRP A 64 3.71 36.00 -0.17
CA TRP A 64 4.50 34.99 0.52
C TRP A 64 3.67 34.21 1.54
N SER A 65 2.86 34.88 2.36
CA SER A 65 1.99 34.19 3.32
C SER A 65 0.95 33.33 2.61
N HIS A 66 0.38 33.83 1.50
CA HIS A 66 -0.53 33.05 0.66
C HIS A 66 0.16 31.81 0.07
N PHE A 67 1.37 31.96 -0.48
CA PHE A 67 2.15 30.84 -0.97
C PHE A 67 2.44 29.80 0.11
N LEU A 68 2.80 30.22 1.32
CA LEU A 68 3.02 29.28 2.44
C LEU A 68 1.75 28.51 2.80
N LYS A 69 0.59 29.18 2.80
CA LYS A 69 -0.70 28.54 3.03
C LYS A 69 -1.01 27.50 1.94
N VAL A 70 -0.85 27.87 0.67
CA VAL A 70 -1.07 26.95 -0.46
C VAL A 70 -0.07 25.79 -0.41
N LYS A 71 1.20 26.05 -0.11
CA LYS A 71 2.23 25.00 0.05
C LYS A 71 1.87 24.00 1.14
N ASN A 72 1.32 24.46 2.25
CA ASN A 72 0.87 23.56 3.33
C ASN A 72 -0.39 22.78 2.91
N ASN A 73 -1.30 23.42 2.16
CA ASN A 73 -2.48 22.75 1.62
C ASN A 73 -2.16 21.72 0.51
N ASP A 74 -1.02 21.86 -0.17
CA ASP A 74 -0.54 20.93 -1.20
C ASP A 74 0.06 19.64 -0.59
N GLN A 75 0.24 19.59 0.73
CA GLN A 75 0.70 18.40 1.44
C GLN A 75 -0.40 17.36 1.56
N PHE A 76 -0.01 16.07 1.56
CA PHE A 76 -0.94 14.96 1.64
C PHE A 76 -0.41 13.89 2.60
N PHE A 77 -1.13 13.61 3.70
CA PHE A 77 -0.69 12.73 4.80
C PHE A 77 0.77 12.99 5.25
N GLY A 78 1.14 14.27 5.39
CA GLY A 78 2.50 14.68 5.79
C GLY A 78 3.56 14.61 4.68
N PHE A 79 3.25 14.02 3.52
CA PHE A 79 4.08 14.12 2.33
C PHE A 79 3.96 15.50 1.68
N LYS A 80 5.05 15.94 1.02
CA LYS A 80 5.12 17.27 0.38
C LYS A 80 4.10 17.48 -0.74
N THR A 81 3.67 16.40 -1.39
CA THR A 81 2.74 16.37 -2.53
C THR A 81 2.03 15.03 -2.60
N LEU A 82 0.86 14.99 -3.21
CA LEU A 82 0.14 13.75 -3.53
C LEU A 82 0.98 12.80 -4.37
N LYS A 83 1.74 13.32 -5.35
CA LYS A 83 2.62 12.52 -6.22
C LYS A 83 3.66 11.72 -5.43
N ILE A 84 4.31 12.35 -4.44
CA ILE A 84 5.30 11.66 -3.60
C ILE A 84 4.61 10.60 -2.74
N PHE A 85 3.47 10.92 -2.12
CA PHE A 85 2.67 9.93 -1.40
C PHE A 85 2.34 8.72 -2.29
N SER A 86 1.81 8.96 -3.49
CA SER A 86 1.39 7.89 -4.40
C SER A 86 2.56 7.04 -4.89
N LYS A 87 3.74 7.62 -5.05
CA LYS A 87 4.96 6.88 -5.37
C LYS A 87 5.33 5.93 -4.23
N GLU A 88 5.48 6.44 -3.01
CA GLU A 88 5.88 5.64 -1.85
C GLU A 88 4.82 4.58 -1.52
N PHE A 89 3.54 4.97 -1.48
CA PHE A 89 2.43 4.05 -1.26
C PHE A 89 2.33 2.98 -2.35
N GLY A 90 2.43 3.36 -3.62
CA GLY A 90 2.28 2.46 -4.76
C GLY A 90 3.32 1.35 -4.80
N VAL A 91 4.58 1.65 -4.44
CA VAL A 91 5.66 0.66 -4.34
C VAL A 91 5.32 -0.43 -3.32
N PHE A 92 4.97 -0.04 -2.09
CA PHE A 92 4.69 -0.98 -1.02
C PHE A 92 3.35 -1.69 -1.22
N PHE A 93 2.37 -1.04 -1.85
CA PHE A 93 1.14 -1.69 -2.28
C PHE A 93 1.42 -2.79 -3.31
N GLY A 94 2.32 -2.55 -4.26
CA GLY A 94 2.77 -3.56 -5.21
C GLY A 94 3.43 -4.76 -4.53
N PHE A 95 4.35 -4.54 -3.59
CA PHE A 95 4.98 -5.61 -2.82
C PHE A 95 3.99 -6.38 -1.94
N PHE A 96 3.05 -5.68 -1.31
CA PHE A 96 2.00 -6.29 -0.51
C PHE A 96 1.14 -7.24 -1.36
N MET A 97 0.66 -6.78 -2.52
CA MET A 97 -0.16 -7.61 -3.41
C MET A 97 0.62 -8.82 -3.95
N TYR A 98 1.90 -8.62 -4.31
CA TYR A 98 2.79 -9.71 -4.71
C TYR A 98 2.95 -10.77 -3.61
N ALA A 99 3.24 -10.32 -2.38
CA ALA A 99 3.50 -11.22 -1.27
C ALA A 99 2.21 -11.93 -0.82
N LEU A 100 1.08 -11.23 -0.81
CA LEU A 100 -0.24 -11.80 -0.51
C LEU A 100 -0.64 -12.88 -1.53
N PHE A 101 -0.45 -12.61 -2.82
CA PHE A 101 -0.72 -13.58 -3.88
C PHE A 101 0.17 -14.83 -3.75
N ASN A 102 1.47 -14.65 -3.50
CA ASN A 102 2.38 -15.77 -3.34
C ASN A 102 2.13 -16.55 -2.04
N LEU A 103 1.77 -15.88 -0.95
CA LEU A 103 1.38 -16.56 0.29
C LEU A 103 0.13 -17.40 0.05
N TYR A 104 -0.90 -16.84 -0.60
CA TYR A 104 -2.09 -17.57 -1.03
C TYR A 104 -1.74 -18.79 -1.89
N ARG A 105 -0.90 -18.61 -2.92
CA ARG A 105 -0.42 -19.67 -3.81
C ARG A 105 0.26 -20.79 -3.02
N THR A 106 1.10 -20.42 -2.05
CA THR A 106 1.85 -21.36 -1.21
C THR A 106 0.92 -22.19 -0.33
N PHE A 107 -0.09 -21.57 0.30
CA PHE A 107 -1.10 -22.30 1.06
C PHE A 107 -1.98 -23.22 0.19
N ARG A 108 -2.17 -22.88 -1.08
CA ARG A 108 -2.99 -23.68 -2.00
C ARG A 108 -2.23 -24.85 -2.63
N TYR A 109 -1.02 -24.62 -3.11
CA TYR A 109 -0.26 -25.57 -3.94
C TYR A 109 1.00 -26.12 -3.29
N GLU A 110 1.67 -25.38 -2.40
CA GLU A 110 2.96 -25.75 -1.79
C GLU A 110 2.80 -25.92 -0.26
N ARG A 111 1.84 -26.75 0.14
CA ARG A 111 1.37 -26.84 1.55
C ARG A 111 2.46 -27.21 2.55
N PHE A 112 3.48 -27.95 2.13
CA PHE A 112 4.57 -28.41 3.01
C PHE A 112 5.75 -27.44 3.07
N ASN A 113 5.84 -26.45 2.18
CA ASN A 113 6.95 -25.51 2.18
C ASN A 113 6.70 -24.38 3.19
N ILE A 114 7.10 -24.61 4.44
CA ILE A 114 6.93 -23.62 5.51
C ILE A 114 7.84 -22.40 5.33
N GLY A 115 9.03 -22.58 4.76
CA GLY A 115 9.99 -21.50 4.53
C GLY A 115 9.43 -20.40 3.63
N ILE A 116 8.79 -20.79 2.51
CA ILE A 116 8.13 -19.83 1.60
C ILE A 116 6.98 -19.09 2.30
N LYS A 117 6.22 -19.77 3.18
CA LYS A 117 5.14 -19.12 3.93
C LYS A 117 5.67 -18.09 4.91
N ILE A 118 6.73 -18.42 5.65
CA ILE A 118 7.39 -17.50 6.60
C ILE A 118 7.94 -16.30 5.83
N TYR A 119 8.64 -16.54 4.73
CA TYR A 119 9.23 -15.47 3.91
C TYR A 119 8.18 -14.47 3.39
N HIS A 120 7.09 -14.95 2.79
CA HIS A 120 6.05 -14.06 2.29
C HIS A 120 5.24 -13.41 3.42
N SER A 121 5.03 -14.08 4.56
CA SER A 121 4.41 -13.47 5.74
C SER A 121 5.26 -12.33 6.30
N PHE A 122 6.59 -12.50 6.29
CA PHE A 122 7.53 -11.44 6.67
C PHE A 122 7.44 -10.23 5.73
N ILE A 123 7.42 -10.43 4.40
CA ILE A 123 7.25 -9.32 3.45
C ILE A 123 5.94 -8.58 3.67
N ILE A 124 4.83 -9.30 3.88
CA ILE A 124 3.53 -8.68 4.18
C ILE A 124 3.62 -7.84 5.45
N SER A 125 4.26 -8.36 6.50
CA SER A 125 4.45 -7.63 7.74
C SER A 125 5.21 -6.32 7.55
N VAL A 126 6.29 -6.32 6.76
CA VAL A 126 7.04 -5.11 6.43
C VAL A 126 6.17 -4.11 5.68
N CYS A 127 5.34 -4.58 4.74
CA CYS A 127 4.42 -3.71 4.01
C CYS A 127 3.35 -3.10 4.91
N VAL A 128 2.74 -3.89 5.80
CA VAL A 128 1.75 -3.40 6.78
C VAL A 128 2.38 -2.36 7.70
N PHE A 129 3.60 -2.61 8.15
CA PHE A 129 4.36 -1.65 8.95
C PHE A 129 4.59 -0.34 8.18
N TYR A 130 4.98 -0.43 6.91
CA TYR A 130 5.18 0.75 6.08
C TYR A 130 3.87 1.51 5.82
N PHE A 131 2.74 0.82 5.62
CA PHE A 131 1.44 1.47 5.51
C PHE A 131 1.08 2.22 6.79
N PHE A 132 1.30 1.60 7.95
CA PHE A 132 1.12 2.27 9.23
C PHE A 132 1.94 3.58 9.28
N TRP A 133 3.22 3.52 8.89
CA TRP A 133 4.08 4.71 8.87
C TRP A 133 3.61 5.79 7.88
N ILE A 134 3.17 5.39 6.67
CA ILE A 134 2.61 6.31 5.67
C ILE A 134 1.42 7.10 6.25
N PHE A 135 0.53 6.45 6.99
CA PHE A 135 -0.69 7.09 7.51
C PHE A 135 -0.51 7.75 8.88
N GLN A 136 0.52 7.36 9.65
CA GLN A 136 0.75 7.81 11.02
C GLN A 136 2.18 8.31 11.24
N GLN A 137 2.59 9.31 10.45
CA GLN A 137 3.94 9.89 10.47
C GLN A 137 4.36 10.57 11.80
N PHE A 138 3.43 10.75 12.75
CA PHE A 138 3.64 11.57 13.97
C PHE A 138 4.08 10.78 15.21
N GLN A 139 4.16 9.44 15.14
CA GLN A 139 4.63 8.61 16.25
C GLN A 139 5.87 7.83 15.84
N ASP A 140 7.03 8.42 16.13
CA ASP A 140 8.29 7.70 16.08
C ASP A 140 8.38 6.79 17.30
N PHE A 141 8.32 5.48 17.06
CA PHE A 141 8.47 4.49 18.12
C PHE A 141 9.95 4.29 18.48
N SER A 142 10.23 3.64 19.61
CA SER A 142 11.60 3.22 19.92
C SER A 142 12.03 2.08 18.99
N LYS A 143 13.33 1.98 18.68
CA LYS A 143 13.90 0.90 17.83
C LYS A 143 13.38 -0.51 18.18
N PRO A 144 13.28 -0.91 19.47
CA PRO A 144 12.74 -2.23 19.84
C PRO A 144 11.27 -2.45 19.45
N ILE A 145 10.44 -1.41 19.50
CA ILE A 145 9.01 -1.50 19.15
C ILE A 145 8.85 -1.81 17.66
N TYR A 146 9.71 -1.26 16.79
CA TYR A 146 9.72 -1.60 15.37
C TYR A 146 9.91 -3.11 15.12
N PHE A 147 10.87 -3.73 15.83
CA PHE A 147 11.10 -5.19 15.73
C PHE A 147 9.91 -5.98 16.28
N LEU A 148 9.39 -5.60 17.45
CA LEU A 148 8.25 -6.29 18.07
C LEU A 148 6.98 -6.22 17.21
N MET A 149 6.65 -5.04 16.66
CA MET A 149 5.49 -4.88 15.78
C MET A 149 5.63 -5.71 14.50
N THR A 150 6.84 -5.78 13.93
CA THR A 150 7.11 -6.61 12.75
C THR A 150 6.94 -8.10 13.06
N ILE A 151 7.48 -8.59 14.18
CA ILE A 151 7.32 -10.00 14.56
C ILE A 151 5.84 -10.33 14.83
N ALA A 152 5.14 -9.45 15.57
CA ALA A 152 3.73 -9.63 15.89
C ALA A 152 2.86 -9.64 14.63
N ALA A 153 3.04 -8.68 13.71
CA ALA A 153 2.27 -8.62 12.48
C ALA A 153 2.53 -9.83 11.57
N ALA A 154 3.78 -10.27 11.43
CA ALA A 154 4.11 -11.50 10.69
C ALA A 154 3.42 -12.73 11.30
N TYR A 155 3.43 -12.85 12.63
CA TYR A 155 2.76 -13.93 13.35
C TYR A 155 1.23 -13.92 13.12
N PHE A 156 0.58 -12.76 13.24
CA PHE A 156 -0.86 -12.64 13.02
C PHE A 156 -1.26 -12.94 11.58
N VAL A 157 -0.51 -12.46 10.58
CA VAL A 157 -0.75 -12.75 9.16
C VAL A 157 -0.62 -14.25 8.89
N PHE A 158 0.45 -14.86 9.41
CA PHE A 158 0.65 -16.30 9.26
C PHE A 158 -0.50 -17.09 9.92
N LEU A 159 -0.88 -16.74 11.15
CA LEU A 159 -1.97 -17.39 11.89
C LEU A 159 -3.31 -17.26 11.15
N ALA A 160 -3.64 -16.05 10.68
CA ALA A 160 -4.87 -15.80 9.93
C ALA A 160 -4.94 -16.66 8.66
N MET A 161 -3.84 -16.70 7.89
CA MET A 161 -3.77 -17.54 6.70
C MET A 161 -3.82 -19.03 7.05
N HIS A 162 -3.13 -19.46 8.11
CA HIS A 162 -3.21 -20.84 8.57
C HIS A 162 -4.65 -21.24 8.89
N LEU A 163 -5.38 -20.43 9.66
CA LEU A 163 -6.78 -20.70 10.00
C LEU A 163 -7.70 -20.73 8.77
N LEU A 164 -7.53 -19.80 7.82
CA LEU A 164 -8.32 -19.76 6.58
C LEU A 164 -8.13 -21.00 5.69
N PHE A 165 -6.97 -21.66 5.77
CA PHE A 165 -6.63 -22.80 4.91
C PHE A 165 -6.60 -24.15 5.63
N LYS A 166 -6.58 -24.19 6.97
CA LYS A 166 -6.52 -25.43 7.78
C LYS A 166 -7.64 -26.43 7.42
N ASN A 167 -8.83 -25.92 7.11
CA ASN A 167 -10.02 -26.75 6.86
C ASN A 167 -10.35 -26.92 5.36
N LYS A 168 -9.52 -26.41 4.44
CA LYS A 168 -9.79 -26.54 3.01
C LYS A 168 -9.29 -27.88 2.47
N LYS A 169 -10.25 -28.78 2.22
CA LYS A 169 -9.98 -30.08 1.58
C LYS A 169 -9.13 -29.91 0.32
N THR A 170 -8.11 -30.76 0.17
CA THR A 170 -7.31 -30.80 -1.07
C THR A 170 -8.18 -31.16 -2.27
N LYS A 171 -7.72 -30.85 -3.49
CA LYS A 171 -8.39 -31.31 -4.72
C LYS A 171 -8.50 -32.85 -4.71
N GLU A 172 -7.48 -33.52 -4.22
CA GLU A 172 -7.43 -34.96 -4.05
C GLU A 172 -8.45 -35.47 -3.03
N GLU A 173 -8.53 -34.89 -1.84
CA GLU A 173 -9.54 -35.24 -0.82
C GLU A 173 -10.97 -35.00 -1.33
N ARG A 174 -11.19 -33.93 -2.13
CA ARG A 174 -12.48 -33.70 -2.79
C ARG A 174 -12.78 -34.76 -3.85
N LEU A 175 -11.80 -35.09 -4.70
CA LEU A 175 -11.94 -36.12 -5.72
C LEU A 175 -12.24 -37.48 -5.08
N ARG A 176 -11.51 -37.86 -4.01
CA ARG A 176 -11.75 -39.09 -3.26
C ARG A 176 -13.12 -39.10 -2.58
N ALA A 177 -13.55 -37.97 -2.01
CA ALA A 177 -14.89 -37.84 -1.44
C ALA A 177 -15.97 -38.04 -2.51
N ASN A 178 -15.83 -37.42 -3.68
CA ASN A 178 -16.75 -37.60 -4.80
C ASN A 178 -16.73 -39.04 -5.34
N LEU A 179 -15.55 -39.66 -5.43
CA LEU A 179 -15.39 -41.03 -5.93
C LEU A 179 -16.05 -42.04 -4.97
N MET A 180 -15.90 -41.83 -3.65
CA MET A 180 -16.61 -42.59 -2.63
C MET A 180 -18.12 -42.38 -2.67
N GLU A 181 -18.59 -41.16 -2.97
CA GLU A 181 -20.01 -40.85 -3.13
C GLU A 181 -20.61 -41.56 -4.37
N VAL A 182 -19.90 -41.51 -5.49
CA VAL A 182 -20.26 -42.25 -6.72
C VAL A 182 -20.27 -43.74 -6.44
N ALA A 183 -19.26 -44.29 -5.76
CA ALA A 183 -19.20 -45.72 -5.46
C ALA A 183 -20.36 -46.17 -4.55
N LYS A 184 -20.74 -45.36 -3.55
CA LYS A 184 -21.94 -45.59 -2.72
C LYS A 184 -23.22 -45.55 -3.54
N PHE A 185 -23.34 -44.60 -4.47
CA PHE A 185 -24.49 -44.51 -5.37
C PHE A 185 -24.58 -45.74 -6.28
N THR A 186 -23.47 -46.15 -6.90
CA THR A 186 -23.39 -47.34 -7.74
C THR A 186 -23.81 -48.58 -6.94
N PHE A 187 -23.24 -48.81 -5.75
CA PHE A 187 -23.60 -49.95 -4.91
C PHE A 187 -25.09 -50.03 -4.56
N LYS A 188 -25.72 -48.89 -4.24
CA LYS A 188 -27.17 -48.84 -3.96
C LYS A 188 -28.02 -49.26 -5.16
N ASN A 189 -27.55 -48.99 -6.37
CA ASN A 189 -28.25 -49.29 -7.62
C ASN A 189 -27.79 -50.61 -8.28
N THR A 190 -26.80 -51.30 -7.71
CA THR A 190 -26.32 -52.59 -8.22
C THR A 190 -27.28 -53.72 -7.84
N LYS A 191 -27.52 -54.61 -8.81
CA LYS A 191 -28.29 -55.86 -8.62
C LYS A 191 -27.70 -56.70 -7.48
N PRO A 192 -28.52 -57.41 -6.68
CA PRO A 192 -28.05 -58.16 -5.50
C PRO A 192 -26.87 -59.10 -5.77
N GLU A 193 -26.90 -59.79 -6.91
CA GLU A 193 -25.88 -60.77 -7.35
C GLU A 193 -24.48 -60.14 -7.57
N LYS A 194 -24.41 -58.83 -7.83
CA LYS A 194 -23.18 -58.09 -8.12
C LYS A 194 -22.73 -57.19 -6.97
N ARG A 195 -23.40 -57.27 -5.81
CA ARG A 195 -23.09 -56.42 -4.66
C ARG A 195 -21.78 -56.80 -3.98
N GLU A 196 -21.44 -58.08 -3.89
CA GLU A 196 -20.16 -58.53 -3.33
C GLU A 196 -18.97 -57.98 -4.14
N GLU A 197 -18.99 -58.13 -5.47
CA GLU A 197 -17.98 -57.55 -6.37
C GLU A 197 -17.87 -56.01 -6.20
N MET A 198 -18.99 -55.31 -6.07
CA MET A 198 -18.97 -53.85 -5.85
C MET A 198 -18.50 -53.45 -4.44
N LEU A 199 -18.74 -54.28 -3.43
CA LEU A 199 -18.25 -54.07 -2.07
C LEU A 199 -16.72 -54.17 -2.04
N ASP A 200 -16.15 -55.15 -2.72
CA ASP A 200 -14.70 -55.31 -2.82
C ASP A 200 -14.04 -54.13 -3.54
N LEU A 201 -14.68 -53.64 -4.61
CA LEU A 201 -14.21 -52.45 -5.34
C LEU A 201 -14.26 -51.17 -4.47
N ILE A 202 -15.28 -51.02 -3.61
CA ILE A 202 -15.35 -49.94 -2.61
C ILE A 202 -14.26 -50.08 -1.55
N LYS A 203 -14.00 -51.29 -1.06
CA LYS A 203 -12.94 -51.55 -0.06
C LYS A 203 -11.57 -51.19 -0.64
N GLU A 204 -11.30 -51.52 -1.90
CA GLU A 204 -10.05 -51.19 -2.58
C GLU A 204 -9.86 -49.67 -2.73
N ILE A 205 -10.92 -48.95 -3.12
CA ILE A 205 -10.94 -47.47 -3.16
C ILE A 205 -10.68 -46.88 -1.77
N ALA A 206 -11.23 -47.49 -0.71
CA ALA A 206 -11.06 -47.04 0.67
C ALA A 206 -9.68 -47.37 1.25
N ALA A 207 -9.02 -48.43 0.76
CA ALA A 207 -7.70 -48.88 1.19
C ALA A 207 -6.56 -48.02 0.62
N ASN A 208 -6.74 -47.43 -0.58
CA ASN A 208 -5.82 -46.46 -1.18
C ASN A 208 -5.89 -45.04 -0.56
N LYS A 209 -5.97 -44.98 0.77
CA LYS A 209 -6.02 -43.76 1.58
C LYS A 209 -4.69 -43.01 1.65
#